data_AF-A0A1A9J558-F1
#
_entry.id   AF-A0A1A9J558-F1
#
_cell.length_a   1.000
_cell.length_b   1.000
_cell.length_c   1.000
_cell.angle_alpha   90.00
_cell.angle_beta   90.00
_cell.angle_gamma   90.00
#
_symmetry.space_group_name_H-M   'P 1'
#
loop_
_entity.id
_entity.type
_entity.pdbx_description
1 polymer ?
#
loop_
_entity_poly.entity_id
_entity_poly.type
_entity_poly.pdbx_seq_one_letter_code
_entity_poly.pdbx_strand_id
1 'polypeptide(L)' 'MARRFVSGEDRSMAFVASMEDFATEHLLNTEAFEFLAEGISLYRPWAGTPYWSEREMVQLMKEFIEEFGPPEGE' A
#
# COMPACT_ATOMS: atom_id res chain seq x y z
N MET A 1 4.66 -12.41 2.02
CA MET A 1 3.43 -11.76 1.51
C MET A 1 3.77 -10.62 0.56
N ALA A 2 4.37 -9.51 1.02
CA ALA A 2 4.71 -8.35 0.18
C ALA A 2 5.44 -8.68 -1.15
N ARG A 3 6.47 -9.54 -1.12
CA ARG A 3 7.19 -9.95 -2.35
C ARG A 3 6.32 -10.65 -3.39
N ARG A 4 5.29 -11.40 -2.97
CA ARG A 4 4.37 -12.10 -3.89
C ARG A 4 3.31 -11.15 -4.45
N PHE A 5 2.91 -10.14 -3.68
CA PHE A 5 2.03 -9.08 -4.14
C PHE A 5 2.73 -8.20 -5.18
N VAL A 6 3.95 -7.75 -4.89
CA VAL A 6 4.78 -6.96 -5.83
C VAL A 6 5.11 -7.74 -7.10
N SER A 7 5.27 -9.07 -7.04
CA SER A 7 5.48 -9.91 -8.23
C SER A 7 4.19 -10.27 -8.99
N GLY A 8 3.02 -9.88 -8.49
CA GLY A 8 1.71 -10.19 -9.10
C GLY A 8 1.26 -11.64 -8.95
N GLU A 9 1.99 -12.45 -8.17
CA GLU A 9 1.65 -13.83 -7.81
C GLU A 9 0.57 -13.91 -6.72
N ASP A 10 0.50 -12.88 -5.86
CA ASP A 10 -0.52 -12.72 -4.85
C ASP A 10 -1.41 -11.53 -5.22
N ARG A 11 -2.59 -11.85 -5.76
CA ARG A 11 -3.63 -10.89 -6.16
C ARG A 11 -4.74 -10.81 -5.13
N SER A 12 -4.49 -11.32 -3.92
CA SER A 12 -5.48 -11.34 -2.87
C SER A 12 -5.52 -9.98 -2.17
N MET A 13 -6.73 -9.57 -1.77
CA MET A 13 -6.93 -8.43 -0.87
C MET A 13 -6.35 -8.68 0.53
N ALA A 14 -5.75 -9.84 0.81
CA ALA A 14 -5.19 -10.16 2.11
C ALA A 14 -3.96 -9.30 2.46
N PHE A 15 -3.10 -9.01 1.47
CA PHE A 15 -1.99 -8.10 1.70
C PHE A 15 -2.48 -6.67 1.97
N VAL A 16 -3.48 -6.23 1.20
CA VAL A 16 -4.12 -4.93 1.38
C VAL A 16 -4.74 -4.82 2.77
N ALA A 17 -5.53 -5.82 3.18
CA ALA A 17 -6.11 -5.88 4.51
C ALA A 17 -5.03 -5.84 5.60
N SER A 18 -3.93 -6.60 5.45
CA SER A 18 -2.85 -6.56 6.44
C SER A 18 -2.15 -5.19 6.54
N MET A 19 -2.13 -4.41 5.46
CA MET A 19 -1.62 -3.04 5.47
C MET A 19 -2.60 -2.08 6.13
N GLU A 20 -3.90 -2.23 5.86
CA GLU A 20 -4.95 -1.46 6.55
C GLU A 20 -4.91 -1.71 8.06
N ASP A 21 -4.81 -2.98 8.48
CA ASP A 21 -4.68 -3.37 9.88
C ASP A 21 -3.44 -2.73 10.51
N PHE A 22 -2.26 -2.86 9.87
CA PHE A 22 -1.03 -2.23 10.38
C PHE A 22 -1.15 -0.70 10.48
N ALA A 23 -1.68 -0.05 9.45
CA ALA A 23 -1.81 1.40 9.41
C ALA A 23 -2.78 1.90 10.49
N THR A 24 -3.90 1.22 10.68
CA THR A 24 -4.87 1.56 11.73
C THR A 24 -4.33 1.29 13.14
N GLU A 25 -3.54 0.25 13.34
CA GLU A 25 -2.97 -0.08 14.66
C GLU A 25 -1.81 0.84 15.06
N HIS A 26 -0.95 1.22 14.12
CA HIS A 26 0.33 1.85 14.43
C HIS A 26 0.49 3.29 13.93
N LEU A 27 -0.25 3.68 12.89
CA LEU A 27 -0.06 4.96 12.21
C LEU A 27 -1.26 5.90 12.40
N LEU A 28 -2.26 5.50 13.19
CA LEU A 28 -3.48 6.29 13.38
C LEU A 28 -3.15 7.74 13.80
N ASN A 29 -3.75 8.72 13.12
CA ASN A 29 -3.51 10.16 13.28
C ASN A 29 -2.13 10.66 12.84
N THR A 30 -1.49 9.99 11.88
CA THR A 30 -0.27 10.48 11.23
C THR A 30 -0.50 10.75 9.74
N GLU A 31 0.34 11.61 9.16
CA GLU A 31 0.33 11.87 7.70
C GLU A 31 0.60 10.59 6.90
N ALA A 32 1.44 9.69 7.44
CA ALA A 32 1.70 8.37 6.88
C ALA A 32 0.43 7.51 6.75
N PHE A 33 -0.50 7.60 7.73
CA PHE A 33 -1.78 6.91 7.64
C PHE A 33 -2.69 7.52 6.58
N GLU A 34 -2.81 8.84 6.53
CA GLU A 34 -3.64 9.53 5.53
C GLU A 34 -3.20 9.17 4.11
N PHE A 35 -1.88 9.21 3.87
CA PHE A 35 -1.27 8.81 2.60
C PHE A 35 -1.60 7.37 2.20
N LEU A 36 -1.37 6.41 3.12
CA LEU A 36 -1.62 4.99 2.84
C LEU A 36 -3.11 4.69 2.67
N ALA A 37 -3.97 5.24 3.53
CA ALA A 37 -5.40 4.98 3.52
C ALA A 37 -6.05 5.44 2.20
N GLU A 38 -5.64 6.60 1.69
CA GLU A 38 -6.11 7.09 0.39
C GLU A 38 -5.78 6.11 -0.73
N GLY A 39 -4.50 5.77 -0.89
CA GLY A 39 -4.08 4.90 -1.99
C GLY A 39 -4.61 3.47 -1.89
N ILE A 40 -4.70 2.92 -0.67
CA ILE A 40 -5.32 1.61 -0.44
C ILE A 40 -6.82 1.61 -0.82
N SER A 41 -7.55 2.67 -0.47
CA SER A 41 -8.99 2.76 -0.77
C SER A 41 -9.29 2.70 -2.27
N LEU A 42 -8.35 3.17 -3.09
CA LEU A 42 -8.46 3.23 -4.54
C LEU A 42 -8.01 1.94 -5.24
N TYR A 43 -7.32 1.04 -4.53
CA TYR A 43 -6.85 -0.20 -5.14
C TYR A 43 -7.93 -1.29 -5.16
N ARG A 44 -8.34 -1.70 -6.36
CA ARG A 44 -9.23 -2.85 -6.60
C ARG A 44 -8.72 -3.64 -7.81
N PRO A 45 -8.06 -4.80 -7.61
CA PRO A 45 -7.58 -5.62 -8.70
C PRO A 45 -8.69 -5.92 -9.71
N TRP A 46 -8.41 -5.77 -11.01
CA TRP A 46 -9.31 -6.08 -12.14
C TRP A 46 -10.60 -5.25 -12.25
N ALA A 47 -10.89 -4.35 -11.30
CA ALA A 47 -12.10 -3.54 -11.35
C ALA A 47 -12.05 -2.48 -12.47
N GLY A 48 -10.85 -2.16 -12.95
CA GLY A 48 -10.62 -1.11 -13.94
C GLY A 48 -10.96 0.27 -13.39
N THR A 49 -11.03 1.26 -14.27
CA THR A 49 -11.39 2.63 -13.91
C THR A 49 -12.72 2.67 -13.14
N PRO A 50 -12.82 3.42 -12.02
CA PRO A 50 -11.89 4.45 -11.51
C PRO A 50 -10.79 3.94 -10.56
N TYR A 51 -10.67 2.63 -10.37
CA TYR A 51 -9.75 2.05 -9.40
C TYR A 51 -8.33 1.92 -9.95
N TRP A 52 -7.38 1.96 -9.02
CA TRP A 52 -5.96 1.80 -9.29
C TRP A 52 -5.62 0.35 -9.64
N SER A 53 -4.70 0.23 -10.58
CA SER A 53 -4.02 -1.00 -10.97
C SER A 53 -2.94 -1.41 -9.98
N GLU A 54 -2.42 -2.62 -10.13
CA GLU A 54 -1.27 -3.13 -9.38
C GLU A 54 -0.04 -2.23 -9.54
N ARG A 55 0.14 -1.64 -10.72
CA ARG A 55 1.27 -0.75 -11.00
C ARG A 55 1.19 0.53 -10.16
N GLU A 56 0.01 1.12 -10.06
CA GLU A 56 -0.24 2.31 -9.24
C GLU A 56 -0.05 1.99 -7.75
N MET A 57 -0.54 0.84 -7.29
CA MET A 57 -0.32 0.40 -5.92
C MET A 57 1.16 0.17 -5.59
N VAL A 58 1.93 -0.42 -6.50
CA VAL A 58 3.39 -0.57 -6.32
C VAL A 58 4.09 0.78 -6.27
N GLN A 59 3.63 1.76 -7.05
CA GLN A 59 4.18 3.10 -7.05
C GLN A 59 3.92 3.82 -5.71
N LEU A 60 2.69 3.76 -5.19
CA LEU A 60 2.33 4.25 -3.86
C LEU A 60 3.26 3.69 -2.77
N MET A 61 3.53 2.38 -2.80
CA MET A 61 4.40 1.75 -1.79
C MET A 61 5.85 2.25 -1.86
N LYS A 62 6.34 2.63 -3.04
CA LYS A 62 7.69 3.20 -3.18
C LYS A 62 7.74 4.61 -2.62
N GLU A 63 6.76 5.43 -2.96
CA GLU A 63 6.63 6.81 -2.47
C GLU A 63 6.48 6.82 -0.95
N PHE A 64 5.69 5.90 -0.39
CA PHE A 64 5.57 5.73 1.06
C PHE A 64 6.91 5.44 1.74
N ILE A 65 7.73 4.55 1.16
CA ILE A 65 9.06 4.22 1.72
C ILE A 65 10.03 5.40 1.56
N GLU A 66 9.98 6.12 0.43
CA GLU A 66 10.83 7.28 0.19
C GLU A 66 10.53 8.42 1.17
N GLU A 67 9.25 8.63 1.50
CA GLU A 67 8.80 9.73 2.34
C GLU A 67 8.79 9.41 3.84
N PHE A 68 8.41 8.18 4.22
CA PHE A 68 8.21 7.77 5.61
C PHE A 68 9.10 6.59 6.06
N GLY A 69 9.88 6.01 5.15
CA GLY A 69 10.79 4.91 5.46
C GLY A 69 12.00 5.36 6.29
N PRO A 70 12.74 4.39 6.85
CA PRO A 70 13.99 4.71 7.53
C PRO A 70 14.98 5.33 6.53
N PRO A 71 15.80 6.31 6.97
CA PRO A 71 16.83 6.87 6.12
C PRO A 71 17.76 5.74 5.63
N GLU A 72 18.09 5.73 4.34
CA GLU A 72 18.98 4.71 3.78
C GLU A 72 20.33 4.70 4.54
N GLY A 73 20.55 3.70 5.41
CA GLY A 73 21.85 3.49 6.06
C GLY A 73 21.89 3.13 7.55
N GLU A 74 20.78 2.77 8.21
CA GLU A 74 20.80 2.20 9.58
C GLU A 74 20.60 0.68 9.63
#